data_AF-A0A413N2W9-F1
#
_entry.id   AF-A0A413N2W9-F1
#
_cell.length_a   1.000
_cell.length_b   1.000
_cell.length_c   1.000
_cell.angle_alpha   90.00
_cell.angle_beta   90.00
_cell.angle_gamma   90.00
#
_symmetry.space_group_name_H-M   'P 1'
#
loop_
_entity.id
_entity.type
_entity.pdbx_description
1 polymer ?
#
loop_
_entity_poly.entity_id
_entity_poly.type
_entity_poly.pdbx_seq_one_letter_code
_entity_poly.pdbx_strand_id
1 'polypeptide(L)'
;MKLDENILKTCQGLVMNCHCKILILDVLGEHRVFLVNDVHLKTRECRYNEVRDAQDITTLVLNVGHNFANGMTEQTLLERTQSIHKEDFKFGTDNYMWITRMDLNR
;
A
#
# COMPACT_ATOMS: atom_id res chain seq x y z
N MET A 1 -2.25 -0.44 -15.87
CA MET A 1 -3.04 0.25 -14.83
C MET A 1 -3.11 1.75 -15.14
N LYS A 2 -4.30 2.35 -15.28
CA LYS A 2 -4.46 3.82 -15.32
C LYS A 2 -4.70 4.30 -13.89
N LEU A 3 -3.64 4.66 -13.18
CA LEU A 3 -3.71 5.16 -11.81
C LEU A 3 -3.81 6.68 -11.82
N ASP A 4 -4.59 7.26 -10.92
CA ASP A 4 -4.57 8.70 -10.69
C ASP A 4 -3.19 9.14 -10.16
N GLU A 5 -2.61 10.16 -10.79
CA GLU A 5 -1.31 10.71 -10.37
C GLU A 5 -1.31 11.18 -8.91
N ASN A 6 -2.45 11.64 -8.41
CA ASN A 6 -2.57 12.10 -7.02
C ASN A 6 -2.43 10.93 -6.03
N ILE A 7 -3.06 9.80 -6.33
CA ILE A 7 -2.95 8.57 -5.52
C ILE A 7 -1.49 8.11 -5.52
N LEU A 8 -0.84 8.11 -6.68
CA LEU A 8 0.55 7.70 -6.81
C LEU A 8 1.49 8.59 -5.98
N LYS A 9 1.37 9.92 -6.10
CA LYS A 9 2.19 10.89 -5.36
C LYS A 9 1.99 10.75 -3.85
N THR A 10 0.75 10.56 -3.39
CA THR A 10 0.45 10.32 -1.97
C THR A 10 1.11 9.03 -1.48
N CYS A 11 0.96 7.91 -2.21
CA CYS A 11 1.57 6.64 -1.82
C CYS A 11 3.10 6.73 -1.79
N GLN A 12 3.72 7.42 -2.75
CA GLN A 12 5.16 7.68 -2.73
C GLN A 12 5.58 8.51 -1.51
N GLY A 13 4.83 9.57 -1.18
CA GLY A 13 5.08 10.38 0.02
C GLY A 13 4.99 9.56 1.31
N LEU A 14 3.98 8.68 1.42
CA LEU A 14 3.83 7.78 2.56
C LEU A 14 5.00 6.80 2.68
N VAL A 15 5.40 6.14 1.59
CA VAL A 15 6.51 5.18 1.60
C VAL A 15 7.84 5.86 1.99
N MET A 16 8.09 7.06 1.47
CA MET A 16 9.33 7.79 1.75
C MET A 16 9.40 8.30 3.20
N ASN A 17 8.30 8.88 3.71
CA ASN A 17 8.28 9.52 5.03
C ASN A 17 8.00 8.55 6.18
N CYS A 18 7.16 7.53 5.95
CA CYS A 18 6.72 6.59 7.00
C CYS A 18 7.46 5.25 6.97
N HIS A 19 8.46 5.10 6.10
CA HIS A 19 9.25 3.86 5.97
C HIS A 19 8.41 2.59 5.73
N CYS A 20 7.23 2.74 5.13
CA CYS A 20 6.30 1.65 4.92
C CYS A 20 6.39 1.06 3.51
N LYS A 21 5.76 -0.09 3.29
CA LYS A 21 5.56 -0.68 1.97
C LYS A 21 4.09 -0.64 1.62
N ILE A 22 3.78 -0.26 0.39
CA ILE A 22 2.40 -0.10 -0.08
C ILE A 22 2.17 -1.00 -1.30
N LEU A 23 1.07 -1.72 -1.31
CA LEU A 23 0.59 -2.51 -2.44
C LEU A 23 -0.67 -1.87 -3.01
N ILE A 24 -0.64 -1.54 -4.29
CA ILE A 24 -1.80 -1.04 -5.03
C ILE A 24 -2.29 -2.16 -5.93
N LEU A 25 -3.57 -2.52 -5.80
CA LEU A 25 -4.24 -3.54 -6.60
C LEU A 25 -5.36 -2.91 -7.42
N ASP A 26 -5.46 -3.28 -8.69
CA ASP A 26 -6.64 -3.03 -9.51
C ASP A 26 -7.64 -4.17 -9.30
N VAL A 27 -8.75 -3.87 -8.62
CA VAL A 27 -9.82 -4.82 -8.33
C VAL A 27 -11.07 -4.35 -9.04
N LEU A 28 -11.43 -5.03 -10.12
CA LEU A 28 -12.62 -4.73 -10.94
C LEU A 28 -12.70 -3.27 -11.43
N GLY A 29 -11.56 -2.62 -11.67
CA GLY A 29 -11.48 -1.23 -12.11
C GLY A 29 -11.36 -0.21 -10.99
N GLU A 30 -11.39 -0.64 -9.73
CA GLU A 30 -11.12 0.21 -8.56
C GLU A 30 -9.69 -0.03 -8.03
N HIS A 31 -9.00 1.07 -7.72
CA HIS A 31 -7.66 1.02 -7.13
C HIS A 31 -7.77 0.86 -5.61
N ARG A 32 -7.38 -0.31 -5.11
CA ARG A 32 -7.29 -0.61 -3.69
C ARG A 32 -5.86 -0.44 -3.24
N VAL A 33 -5.64 0.31 -2.16
CA VAL A 33 -4.32 0.58 -1.59
C VAL A 33 -4.20 -0.10 -0.24
N PHE A 34 -3.21 -0.97 -0.11
CA PHE A 34 -2.92 -1.72 1.09
C PHE A 34 -1.57 -1.32 1.68
N LEU A 35 -1.56 -1.12 2.99
CA LEU A 35 -0.33 -1.12 3.78
C LEU A 35 0.06 -2.58 4.01
N VAL A 36 1.30 -2.94 3.66
CA VAL A 36 1.75 -4.34 3.69
C VAL A 36 3.13 -4.45 4.33
N ASN A 37 3.39 -5.56 5.02
CA ASN A 37 4.73 -5.86 5.54
C ASN A 37 5.59 -6.57 4.50
N ASP A 38 5.02 -7.59 3.84
CA ASP A 38 5.70 -8.33 2.79
C ASP A 38 4.71 -8.88 1.76
N VAL A 39 5.19 -9.04 0.53
CA VAL A 39 4.41 -9.55 -0.59
C VAL A 39 5.19 -10.70 -1.22
N HIS A 40 4.62 -11.90 -1.13
CA HIS A 40 5.19 -13.09 -1.75
C HIS A 40 4.66 -13.19 -3.17
N LEU A 41 5.53 -12.93 -4.15
CA LEU A 41 5.16 -13.01 -5.55
C LEU A 41 5.00 -14.45 -6.01
N LYS A 42 4.09 -14.66 -6.95
CA LYS A 42 3.85 -15.94 -7.59
C LYS A 42 5.15 -16.47 -8.20
N THR A 43 5.43 -17.75 -7.99
CA THR A 43 6.56 -18.47 -8.57
C THR A 43 6.04 -19.60 -9.45
N ARG A 44 6.94 -20.38 -10.05
CA ARG A 44 6.55 -21.58 -10.80
C ARG A 44 5.79 -22.59 -9.90
N GLU A 45 6.15 -22.65 -8.62
CA GLU A 45 5.57 -23.58 -7.63
C GLU A 45 4.34 -22.98 -6.94
N CYS A 46 4.32 -21.66 -6.70
CA CYS A 46 3.17 -20.95 -6.13
C CYS A 46 2.46 -20.10 -7.20
N ARG A 47 1.27 -20.51 -7.63
CA ARG A 47 0.54 -19.88 -8.75
C ARG A 47 -0.12 -18.53 -8.42
N TYR A 48 -0.10 -18.10 -7.16
CA TYR A 48 -0.76 -16.88 -6.69
C TYR A 48 0.25 -16.00 -5.94
N ASN A 49 0.02 -14.69 -5.99
CA ASN A 49 0.70 -13.77 -5.08
C ASN A 49 0.01 -13.85 -3.71
N GLU A 50 0.78 -13.73 -2.64
CA GLU A 50 0.27 -13.80 -1.27
C GLU A 50 0.73 -12.57 -0.47
N VAL A 51 -0.20 -12.02 0.30
CA VAL A 51 0.06 -10.92 1.23
C VAL A 51 -0.35 -11.38 2.62
N ARG A 52 0.44 -11.00 3.62
CA ARG A 52 0.11 -11.20 5.02
C ARG A 52 0.01 -9.88 5.76
N ASP A 53 -0.88 -9.82 6.74
CA ASP A 53 -1.13 -8.65 7.59
C ASP A 53 -1.43 -7.37 6.80
N ALA A 54 -2.12 -7.48 5.66
CA ALA A 54 -2.44 -6.32 4.84
C ALA A 54 -3.53 -5.47 5.50
N GLN A 55 -3.39 -4.15 5.46
CA GLN A 55 -4.42 -3.22 5.94
C GLN A 55 -4.90 -2.35 4.79
N ASP A 56 -6.20 -2.34 4.51
CA ASP A 56 -6.79 -1.49 3.46
C ASP A 56 -6.78 -0.02 3.90
N ILE A 57 -5.93 0.78 3.27
CA ILE A 57 -5.75 2.22 3.54
C ILE A 57 -6.33 3.09 2.42
N THR A 58 -7.14 2.53 1.52
CA THR A 58 -7.69 3.24 0.35
C THR A 58 -8.39 4.53 0.77
N THR A 59 -9.21 4.47 1.81
CA THR A 59 -9.93 5.64 2.35
C THR A 59 -9.01 6.70 2.94
N LEU A 60 -7.87 6.28 3.52
CA LEU A 60 -6.87 7.20 4.08
C LEU A 60 -6.16 7.97 2.97
N VAL A 61 -5.79 7.28 1.88
CA VAL A 61 -5.11 7.84 0.72
C VAL A 61 -6.02 8.77 -0.08
N LEU A 62 -7.29 8.41 -0.26
CA LEU A 62 -8.27 9.27 -0.94
C LEU A 62 -8.54 10.58 -0.18
N ASN A 63 -8.42 10.56 1.16
CA ASN A 63 -8.68 11.72 2.02
C ASN A 63 -7.38 12.27 2.65
N VAL A 64 -6.28 12.29 1.90
CA VAL A 64 -4.95 12.63 2.44
C VAL A 64 -4.91 13.99 3.14
N GLY A 65 -5.60 14.99 2.58
CA GLY A 65 -5.61 16.36 3.11
C GLY A 65 -6.24 16.49 4.49
N HIS A 66 -7.18 15.60 4.84
CA HIS A 66 -7.78 15.55 6.18
C HIS A 66 -6.98 14.63 7.11
N ASN A 67 -6.58 13.46 6.63
CA ASN A 67 -5.96 12.43 7.47
C ASN A 67 -4.51 12.73 7.85
N PHE A 68 -3.79 13.47 7.00
CA PHE A 68 -2.38 13.83 7.17
C PHE A 68 -2.17 15.35 7.16
N ALA A 69 -3.17 16.14 7.56
CA ALA A 69 -3.09 17.59 7.66
C ALA A 69 -1.90 18.07 8.52
N ASN A 70 -1.56 17.30 9.56
CA ASN A 70 -0.46 17.58 10.49
C ASN A 70 0.87 16.96 10.05
N GLY A 71 0.95 16.44 8.81
CA GLY A 71 2.12 15.80 8.24
C GLY A 71 1.97 14.29 8.02
N MET A 72 2.64 13.78 6.98
CA MET A 72 2.76 12.34 6.69
C MET A 72 3.90 11.74 7.50
N THR A 73 3.69 11.57 8.80
CA THR A 73 4.67 10.95 9.71
C THR A 73 4.31 9.50 10.01
N GLU A 74 5.31 8.70 10.38
CA GLU A 74 5.11 7.30 10.77
C GLU A 74 4.13 7.16 11.94
N GLN A 75 4.23 8.03 12.95
CA GLN A 75 3.32 8.03 14.09
C GLN A 75 1.87 8.26 13.66
N THR A 76 1.62 9.28 12.82
CA THR A 76 0.27 9.57 12.33
C THR A 76 -0.26 8.39 11.51
N LEU A 77 0.57 7.74 10.70
CA LEU A 77 0.16 6.54 9.96
C LEU A 77 -0.27 5.43 10.93
N LEU A 78 0.54 5.12 11.95
CA LEU A 78 0.25 4.10 12.95
C LEU A 78 -1.06 4.36 13.71
N GLU A 79 -1.28 5.61 14.15
CA GLU A 79 -2.52 5.99 14.85
C GLU A 79 -3.76 5.79 13.97
N ARG A 80 -3.64 6.09 12.67
CA ARG A 80 -4.75 5.96 11.71
C ARG A 80 -5.00 4.52 11.27
N THR A 81 -3.96 3.68 11.23
CA THR A 81 -4.07 2.28 10.79
C THR A 81 -4.32 1.32 11.95
N GLN A 82 -4.19 1.76 13.21
CA GLN A 82 -4.39 0.89 14.39
C GLN A 82 -5.78 0.23 14.43
N SER A 83 -6.82 0.93 13.97
CA SER A 83 -8.19 0.43 13.93
C SER A 83 -8.52 -0.39 12.68
N ILE A 84 -7.62 -0.45 11.70
CA ILE A 84 -7.84 -1.15 10.44
C ILE A 84 -7.50 -2.63 10.63
N HIS A 85 -8.45 -3.49 10.28
CA HIS A 85 -8.27 -4.94 10.36
C HIS A 85 -7.12 -5.39 9.44
N LYS A 86 -6.36 -6.38 9.91
CA LYS A 86 -5.28 -7.01 9.16
C LYS A 86 -5.80 -8.25 8.46
N GLU A 87 -5.58 -8.34 7.16
CA GLU A 87 -6.09 -9.42 6.33
C GLU A 87 -4.97 -10.12 5.57
N ASP A 88 -5.02 -11.44 5.61
CA ASP A 88 -4.21 -12.30 4.76
C ASP A 88 -5.02 -12.64 3.52
N PHE A 89 -4.47 -12.41 2.34
CA PHE A 89 -5.15 -12.73 1.09
C PHE A 89 -4.19 -13.14 -0.02
N LYS A 90 -4.75 -13.83 -1.00
CA LYS A 90 -4.06 -14.21 -2.24
C LYS A 90 -4.68 -13.46 -3.41
N PHE A 91 -3.86 -13.06 -4.37
CA PHE A 91 -4.32 -12.41 -5.58
C PHE A 91 -3.60 -12.97 -6.81
N GLY A 92 -4.35 -13.18 -7.89
CA GLY A 92 -3.83 -13.71 -9.16
C GLY A 92 -3.61 -12.63 -10.24
N THR A 93 -4.01 -11.38 -9.97
CA THR A 93 -3.87 -10.29 -10.94
C THR A 93 -2.41 -9.87 -11.11
N ASP A 94 -2.05 -9.55 -12.34
CA ASP A 94 -0.76 -8.96 -12.70
C ASP A 94 -0.81 -7.44 -12.77
N ASN A 95 -2.01 -6.85 -12.66
CA ASN A 95 -2.18 -5.40 -12.52
C ASN A 95 -2.08 -5.03 -11.04
N TYR A 96 -0.84 -4.98 -10.55
CA TYR A 96 -0.52 -4.45 -9.24
C TYR A 96 0.72 -3.56 -9.29
N MET A 97 0.89 -2.73 -8.27
CA MET A 97 2.11 -1.99 -8.04
C MET A 97 2.51 -2.12 -6.58
N TRP A 98 3.70 -2.67 -6.36
CA TRP A 98 4.29 -2.75 -5.03
C TRP A 98 5.36 -1.68 -4.90
N ILE A 99 5.11 -0.71 -4.03
CA ILE A 99 5.99 0.42 -3.78
C ILE A 99 6.74 0.14 -2.49
N THR A 100 8.06 0.05 -2.62
CA THR A 100 8.98 -0.07 -1.50
C THR A 100 9.93 1.12 -1.52
N ARG A 101 10.38 1.51 -0.33
CA ARG A 101 11.46 2.48 -0.22
C ARG A 101 12.78 1.82 -0.61
N MET A 102 13.54 2.49 -1.47
CA MET A 102 14.91 2.12 -1.82
C MET A 102 15.86 3.17 -1.23
N ASP A 103 16.71 2.74 -0.30
CA ASP A 103 17.84 3.54 0.17
C ASP A 103 19.02 3.27 -0.77
N LEU A 104 19.37 4.25 -1.61
CA LEU A 104 20.42 4.12 -2.65
C LEU A 104 21.86 4.11 -2.09
N ASN A 105 22.06 3.93 -0.79
CA ASN A 105 23.39 3.93 -0.16
C ASN A 105 23.57 2.71 0.74
N ARG A 106 24.37 1.75 0.27
CA ARG A 106 25.07 0.76 1.10
C ARG A 106 26.43 0.44 0.51
#